data_AF-A0A369T4P0-F1
#
_entry.id   AF-A0A369T4P0-F1
#
_cell.length_a   1.000
_cell.length_b   1.000
_cell.length_c   1.000
_cell.angle_alpha   90.00
_cell.angle_beta   90.00
_cell.angle_gamma   90.00
#
_symmetry.space_group_name_H-M   'P 1'
#
loop_
_entity.id
_entity.type
_entity.pdbx_description
1 polymer ?
#
loop_
_entity_poly.entity_id
_entity_poly.type
_entity_poly.pdbx_seq_one_letter_code
_entity_poly.pdbx_strand_id
1 'polypeptide(L)' 'MSQKAPKILLYYVGILLIIAGIIAVLGQIYNIYVLPPKKQIPTDLFNYTIAGLLILGIIFTIFGRVKGS' A
#
# COMPACT_ATOMS: atom_id res chain seq x y z
N MET A 1 -9.86 8.31 29.15
CA MET A 1 -8.39 8.31 28.97
C MET A 1 -8.09 8.24 27.48
N SER A 2 -7.44 9.27 26.90
CA SER A 2 -7.10 9.31 25.48
C SER A 2 -6.03 8.26 25.18
N GLN A 3 -6.42 7.19 24.49
CA GLN A 3 -5.55 6.10 24.08
C GLN A 3 -4.62 6.63 22.97
N LYS A 4 -3.51 7.27 23.37
CA LYS A 4 -2.45 7.68 22.43
C LYS A 4 -1.98 6.41 21.72
N ALA A 5 -2.30 6.28 20.42
CA ALA A 5 -1.75 5.20 19.60
C ALA A 5 -0.22 5.21 19.79
N PRO A 6 0.38 4.06 20.12
CA PRO A 6 1.79 4.03 20.49
C PRO A 6 2.59 4.53 19.29
N LYS A 7 3.43 5.56 19.48
CA LYS A 7 4.19 6.24 18.41
C LYS A 7 4.95 5.25 17.51
N ILE A 8 5.34 4.10 18.07
CA ILE A 8 5.99 2.99 17.37
C ILE A 8 5.12 2.39 16.25
N LEU A 9 3.80 2.29 16.46
CA LEU A 9 2.87 1.77 15.47
C LEU A 9 2.75 2.74 14.29
N LEU A 10 2.70 4.05 14.57
CA LEU A 10 2.67 5.08 13.54
C LEU A 10 3.93 5.03 12.66
N TYR A 11 5.08 4.73 13.28
CA TYR A 11 6.37 4.59 12.59
C TYR A 11 6.37 3.38 11.64
N TYR A 12 5.93 2.21 12.10
CA TYR A 12 5.84 1.01 11.24
C TYR A 12 4.82 1.19 10.09
N VAL A 13 3.67 1.81 10.37
CA VAL A 13 2.68 2.15 9.33
C VAL A 13 3.27 3.12 8.30
N GLY A 14 4.01 4.15 8.76
CA GLY A 14 4.69 5.09 7.87
C GLY A 14 5.71 4.41 6.97
N ILE A 15 6.55 3.52 7.50
CA ILE A 15 7.51 2.74 6.71
C ILE A 15 6.79 1.87 5.68
N LEU A 16 5.70 1.20 6.06
CA LEU A 16 4.94 0.34 5.17
C LEU A 16 4.32 1.11 4.01
N LEU A 17 3.79 2.32 4.28
CA LEU A 17 3.29 3.22 3.24
C LEU A 17 4.40 3.70 2.29
N ILE A 18 5.59 4.01 2.81
CA ILE A 18 6.75 4.39 1.99
C ILE A 18 7.14 3.23 1.06
N ILE A 19 7.25 2.01 1.59
CA ILE A 19 7.57 0.82 0.80
C ILE A 19 6.51 0.58 -0.28
N ALA A 20 5.23 0.66 0.07
CA ALA A 20 4.13 0.52 -0.90
C ALA A 20 4.21 1.57 -2.01
N GLY A 21 4.53 2.82 -1.67
CA GLY A 21 4.73 3.90 -2.62
C GLY A 21 5.90 3.63 -3.58
N ILE A 22 7.04 3.16 -3.06
CA ILE A 22 8.20 2.80 -3.89
C ILE A 22 7.85 1.68 -4.88
N ILE A 23 7.15 0.63 -4.41
CA ILE A 23 6.73 -0.49 -5.27
C ILE A 23 5.77 0.00 -6.36
N ALA A 24 4.83 0.88 -6.02
CA ALA A 24 3.90 1.45 -7.00
C ALA A 24 4.64 2.23 -8.09
N VAL A 25 5.59 3.10 -7.70
CA VAL A 25 6.39 3.88 -8.66
C VAL A 25 7.23 2.96 -9.56
N LEU A 26 7.95 2.00 -8.98
CA LEU A 26 8.79 1.08 -9.75
C LEU A 26 7.95 0.19 -10.67
N GLY A 27 6.80 -0.31 -10.20
CA GLY A 27 5.88 -1.10 -11.01
C GLY A 27 5.34 -0.32 -12.21
N GLN A 28 5.03 0.97 -12.03
CA GLN A 28 4.56 1.82 -13.11
C GLN A 28 5.67 2.17 -14.12
N ILE A 29 6.89 2.41 -13.65
CA ILE A 29 8.07 2.58 -14.52
C ILE A 29 8.29 1.31 -15.35
N TYR A 30 8.28 0.14 -14.71
CA TYR A 30 8.43 -1.13 -15.43
C TYR A 30 7.32 -1.33 -16.47
N ASN A 31 6.08 -0.95 -16.13
CA ASN A 31 4.95 -1.05 -17.04
C ASN A 31 5.09 -0.15 -18.28
N ILE A 32 5.61 1.07 -18.13
CA ILE A 32 5.74 2.02 -19.24
C ILE A 32 6.97 1.70 -20.09
N TYR A 33 8.11 1.41 -19.46
CA TYR A 33 9.41 1.39 -20.13
C TYR A 33 9.92 -0.02 -20.47
N VAL A 34 9.41 -1.07 -19.82
CA VAL A 34 9.89 -2.44 -20.01
C VAL A 34 8.85 -3.34 -20.66
N LEU A 35 7.57 -3.20 -20.30
CA LEU A 35 6.52 -4.02 -20.88
C LEU A 35 6.19 -3.59 -22.32
N PRO A 36 6.06 -4.55 -23.26
CA PRO A 36 5.63 -4.24 -24.62
C PRO A 36 4.19 -3.71 -24.61
N PRO A 37 3.79 -2.82 -25.54
CA PRO A 37 2.50 -2.12 -25.51
C PRO A 37 1.28 -3.04 -25.31
N LYS A 38 1.30 -4.23 -25.90
CA LYS A 38 0.21 -5.23 -25.81
C LYS A 38 0.05 -5.87 -24.41
N LYS A 39 1.05 -5.72 -23.55
CA LYS A 39 1.08 -6.23 -22.16
C LYS A 39 1.08 -5.11 -21.13
N GLN A 40 1.01 -3.84 -21.56
CA GLN A 40 0.95 -2.73 -20.64
C GLN A 40 -0.37 -2.77 -19.89
N ILE A 41 -0.28 -2.66 -18.57
CA ILE A 41 -1.41 -2.55 -17.68
C ILE A 41 -1.95 -1.12 -17.82
N PRO A 42 -3.26 -0.94 -18.07
CA PRO A 42 -3.86 0.39 -18.07
C PRO A 42 -3.60 1.10 -16.75
N THR A 43 -3.25 2.38 -16.79
CA THR A 43 -2.95 3.18 -15.60
C THR A 43 -4.08 3.13 -14.57
N ASP A 44 -5.33 3.13 -15.02
CA ASP A 44 -6.50 3.02 -14.15
C ASP A 44 -6.52 1.70 -13.37
N LEU A 45 -6.28 0.58 -14.07
CA LEU A 45 -6.26 -0.74 -13.45
C LEU A 45 -5.09 -0.88 -12.47
N PHE A 46 -3.93 -0.32 -12.80
CA PHE A 46 -2.77 -0.27 -11.91
C PHE A 46 -3.08 0.52 -10.65
N ASN A 47 -3.67 1.71 -10.79
CA ASN A 47 -4.04 2.58 -9.68
C ASN A 47 -5.10 1.93 -8.76
N TYR A 48 -6.13 1.30 -9.33
CA TYR A 48 -7.13 0.56 -8.56
C TYR A 48 -6.51 -0.60 -7.79
N THR A 49 -5.52 -1.28 -8.38
CA THR A 49 -4.81 -2.38 -7.71
C THR A 49 -4.01 -1.86 -6.51
N ILE A 50 -3.26 -0.78 -6.67
CA ILE A 50 -2.50 -0.16 -5.56
C ILE A 50 -3.46 0.35 -4.46
N ALA A 51 -4.55 1.02 -4.83
CA ALA A 51 -5.54 1.49 -3.88
C ALA A 51 -6.21 0.33 -3.11
N GLY A 52 -6.56 -0.76 -3.81
CA GLY A 52 -7.12 -1.96 -3.19
C GLY A 52 -6.17 -2.60 -2.19
N LEU A 53 -4.88 -2.71 -2.53
CA LEU A 53 -3.85 -3.24 -1.62
C LEU A 53 -3.65 -2.36 -0.38
N LEU A 54 -3.69 -1.03 -0.54
CA LEU A 54 -3.61 -0.09 0.59
C LEU A 54 -4.83 -0.22 1.52
N ILE A 55 -6.03 -0.29 0.95
CA ILE A 55 -7.28 -0.47 1.72
C ILE A 55 -7.24 -1.80 2.48
N LEU A 56 -6.85 -2.90 1.83
CA LEU A 56 -6.67 -4.19 2.48
C LEU A 56 -5.65 -4.11 3.62
N GLY A 57 -4.50 -3.47 3.40
CA GLY A 57 -3.47 -3.27 4.42
C GLY A 57 -3.98 -2.49 5.64
N ILE A 58 -4.80 -1.46 5.42
CA ILE A 58 -5.46 -0.70 6.49
C ILE A 58 -6.46 -1.59 7.25
N ILE A 59 -7.32 -2.34 6.53
CA ILE A 59 -8.29 -3.25 7.14
C ILE A 59 -7.59 -4.30 8.00
N PHE A 60 -6.54 -4.94 7.49
CA PHE A 60 -5.75 -5.92 8.26
C PHE A 60 -5.10 -5.30 9.50
N THR A 61 -4.58 -4.07 9.39
CA THR A 61 -4.00 -3.35 10.53
C THR A 61 -5.05 -3.08 11.61
N ILE A 62 -6.26 -2.68 11.22
CA ILE A 62 -7.39 -2.46 12.15
C ILE A 62 -7.83 -3.78 12.77
N PHE A 63 -8.06 -4.83 11.97
CA PHE A 63 -8.50 -6.15 12.45
C PHE A 63 -7.46 -6.81 13.37
N GLY A 64 -6.18 -6.74 13.03
CA GLY A 64 -5.09 -7.24 13.87
C GLY A 64 -5.04 -6.54 15.23
N ARG A 65 -5.38 -5.25 15.27
CA ARG A 65 -5.49 -4.48 16.51
C ARG A 65 -6.70 -4.89 17.37
N VAL A 66 -7.84 -5.22 16.75
CA VAL A 66 -9.06 -5.66 17.44
C VAL A 66 -8.90 -7.07 18.03
N LYS A 67 -8.20 -7.98 17.33
CA LYS A 67 -8.03 -9.37 17.78
C LYS A 67 -6.91 -9.56 18.83
N GLY A 68 -6.04 -8.55 18.99
CA GLY A 68 -4.94 -8.55 19.96
C GLY A 68 -5.17 -7.70 21.21
N SER A 69 -6.39 -7.16 21.41
CA SER A 69 -6.81 -6.49 22.66
C SER A 69 -7.64 -7.41 23.53
#